data_AF-A0A7J7MWI9-F1
#
_entry.id   AF-A0A7J7MWI9-F1
#
_cell.length_a   1.000
_cell.length_b   1.000
_cell.length_c   1.000
_cell.angle_alpha   90.00
_cell.angle_beta   90.00
_cell.angle_gamma   90.00
#
_symmetry.space_group_name_H-M   'P 1'
#
loop_
_entity.id
_entity.type
_entity.pdbx_description
1 polymer ?
#
loop_
_entity_poly.entity_id
_entity_poly.type
_entity_poly.pdbx_seq_one_letter_code
_entity_poly.pdbx_strand_id
1 'polypeptide(L)'
;MQDLSTGWLYCDPGLLFKPEYYPLSGWVSEWFPWKEVLVLPVQWHALCIGLFASIIAPFGGFFASGFKRAFKIKDLGDSIPGHGGITDRMNCLMVMAVFTYIYHQSFVGQNYSVEMILDQVSISTSCYEYQFYKRLNIYWKKRALYLKLGQIFLDRQFGQP
;
A
#
# COMPACT_ATOMS: atom_id res chain seq x y z
N MET A 1 -0.88 9.84 37.01
CA MET A 1 -1.59 8.87 36.15
C MET A 1 -1.01 9.03 34.77
N GLN A 2 -0.05 8.17 34.39
CA GLN A 2 0.56 8.15 33.07
C GLN A 2 -0.25 7.19 32.21
N ASP A 3 -0.81 7.69 31.10
CA ASP A 3 -1.59 6.89 30.16
C ASP A 3 -0.67 5.90 29.44
N LEU A 4 -0.70 4.64 29.87
CA LEU A 4 0.05 3.52 29.27
C LEU A 4 -0.51 3.04 27.92
N SER A 5 -1.50 3.74 27.35
CA SER A 5 -2.25 3.29 26.17
C SER A 5 -1.65 3.74 24.82
N THR A 6 -0.67 4.65 24.83
CA THR A 6 -0.12 5.26 23.59
C THR A 6 1.36 4.92 23.30
N GLY A 7 2.03 4.15 24.15
CA GLY A 7 3.48 3.88 24.04
C GLY A 7 3.91 2.94 22.90
N TRP A 8 2.98 2.23 22.26
CA TRP A 8 3.29 1.19 21.25
C TRP A 8 2.90 1.56 19.81
N LEU A 9 2.45 2.79 19.59
CA LEU A 9 1.98 3.29 18.29
C LEU A 9 2.96 4.28 17.64
N TYR A 10 4.22 4.30 18.06
CA TYR A 10 5.27 5.05 17.37
C TYR A 10 5.82 4.18 16.23
N CYS A 11 5.12 4.18 15.09
CA CYS A 11 5.71 3.70 13.85
C CYS A 11 6.81 4.69 13.45
N ASP A 12 8.08 4.33 13.70
CA ASP A 12 9.21 5.09 13.17
C ASP A 12 9.09 5.10 11.64
N PRO A 13 8.92 6.26 10.99
CA PRO A 13 8.75 6.30 9.54
C PRO A 13 9.98 5.66 8.87
N GLY A 14 9.74 4.85 7.84
CA GLY A 14 10.80 4.18 7.10
C GLY A 14 11.86 5.18 6.59
N LEU A 15 13.10 4.71 6.43
CA LEU A 15 14.28 5.53 6.05
C LEU A 15 14.02 6.49 4.85
N LEU A 16 13.10 6.15 3.95
CA LEU A 16 12.70 6.96 2.80
C LEU A 16 11.97 8.29 3.15
N PHE A 17 11.47 8.40 4.38
CA PHE A 17 10.75 9.57 4.89
C PHE A 17 11.53 10.32 5.99
N LYS A 18 12.75 9.87 6.30
CA LYS A 18 13.65 10.61 7.20
C LYS A 18 14.32 11.73 6.40
N PRO A 19 14.21 13.00 6.82
CA PRO A 19 14.81 14.11 6.10
C PRO A 19 16.34 14.04 6.21
N GLU A 20 17.02 14.19 5.09
CA GLU A 20 18.48 14.22 5.03
C GLU A 20 18.94 15.62 4.65
N TYR A 21 19.94 16.13 5.38
CA TYR A 21 20.46 17.48 5.20
C TYR A 21 21.54 17.46 4.11
N TYR A 22 21.25 18.06 2.95
CA TYR A 22 22.22 18.20 1.87
C TYR A 22 22.80 19.62 1.88
N PRO A 23 24.12 19.79 2.08
CA PRO A 23 24.75 21.09 1.95
C PRO A 23 24.77 21.49 0.48
N LEU A 24 24.32 22.71 0.16
CA LEU A 24 24.35 23.18 -1.23
C LEU A 24 25.78 23.49 -1.67
N SER A 25 26.13 23.00 -2.85
CA SER A 25 27.38 23.36 -3.55
C SER A 25 27.48 24.88 -3.76
N GLY A 26 28.69 25.43 -3.59
CA GLY A 26 28.95 26.87 -3.43
C GLY A 26 28.36 27.79 -4.51
N TRP A 27 28.22 27.32 -5.75
CA TRP A 27 27.59 28.08 -6.84
C TRP A 27 26.11 28.43 -6.55
N VAL A 28 25.36 27.57 -5.85
CA VAL A 28 23.94 27.82 -5.57
C VAL A 28 23.75 28.79 -4.39
N SER A 29 24.72 28.82 -3.46
CA SER A 29 24.72 29.78 -2.34
C SER A 29 24.89 31.23 -2.78
N GLU A 30 25.35 31.44 -4.01
CA GLU A 30 25.54 32.76 -4.62
C GLU A 30 24.23 33.35 -5.18
N TRP A 31 23.27 32.48 -5.52
CA TRP A 31 21.98 32.89 -6.10
C TRP A 31 20.81 32.81 -5.12
N PHE A 32 20.91 32.01 -4.06
CA PHE A 32 19.85 31.84 -3.07
C PHE A 32 20.37 31.96 -1.64
N PRO A 33 19.63 32.63 -0.72
CA PRO A 33 20.07 32.85 0.66
C PRO A 33 20.03 31.61 1.57
N TRP A 34 19.71 30.42 1.03
CA TRP A 34 19.50 29.21 1.82
C TRP A 34 20.72 28.29 1.69
N LYS A 35 21.38 27.99 2.83
CA LYS A 35 22.62 27.18 2.88
C LYS A 35 22.38 25.68 2.93
N GLU A 36 21.21 25.26 3.39
CA GLU A 36 20.84 23.86 3.57
C GLU A 36 19.43 23.67 3.03
N VAL A 37 19.21 22.56 2.33
CA VAL A 37 17.87 22.16 1.92
C VAL A 37 17.58 20.81 2.55
N LEU A 38 16.45 20.77 3.26
CA LEU A 38 15.87 19.56 3.80
C LEU A 38 15.17 18.83 2.65
N VAL A 39 15.79 17.78 2.13
CA VAL A 39 15.23 16.97 1.05
C VAL A 39 14.91 15.59 1.60
N LEU A 40 13.67 15.14 1.36
CA LEU A 40 13.32 13.75 1.63
C LEU A 40 13.70 12.92 0.39
N PRO A 41 14.31 11.73 0.54
CA PRO A 41 14.70 10.91 -0.60
C PRO A 41 13.51 10.51 -1.49
N VAL A 42 12.29 10.47 -0.94
CA VAL A 42 11.05 10.33 -1.73
C VAL A 42 10.88 11.38 -2.83
N GLN A 43 11.36 12.61 -2.62
CA GLN A 43 11.24 13.71 -3.58
C GLN A 43 12.12 13.46 -4.81
N TRP A 44 13.30 12.87 -4.63
CA TRP A 44 14.15 12.45 -5.75
C TRP A 44 13.49 11.37 -6.59
N HIS A 45 12.91 10.35 -5.94
CA HIS A 45 12.17 9.31 -6.66
C HIS A 45 10.94 9.87 -7.40
N ALA A 46 10.20 10.78 -6.78
CA ALA A 46 9.06 11.45 -7.40
C ALA A 46 9.47 12.27 -8.63
N LEU A 47 10.60 12.98 -8.56
CA LEU A 47 11.16 13.71 -9.70
C LEU A 47 11.53 12.78 -10.85
N CYS A 48 12.21 11.66 -10.59
CA CYS A 48 12.58 10.69 -11.62
C CYS A 48 11.35 10.07 -12.31
N ILE A 49 10.35 9.65 -11.53
CA ILE A 49 9.10 9.08 -12.08
C ILE A 49 8.33 10.16 -12.85
N GLY A 50 8.25 11.38 -12.32
CA GLY A 50 7.58 12.51 -12.98
C GLY A 50 8.22 12.90 -14.30
N LEU A 51 9.54 12.93 -14.38
CA LEU A 51 10.28 13.22 -15.61
C LEU A 51 10.06 12.13 -16.66
N PHE A 52 10.10 10.86 -16.25
CA PHE A 52 9.77 9.75 -17.14
C PHE A 52 8.33 9.83 -17.66
N ALA A 53 7.36 10.12 -16.78
CA ALA A 53 5.96 10.28 -17.16
C ALA A 53 5.77 11.43 -18.17
N SER A 54 6.47 12.55 -17.99
CA SER A 54 6.43 13.68 -18.92
C SER A 54 6.93 13.32 -20.32
N ILE A 55 7.98 12.49 -20.42
CA ILE A 55 8.53 12.06 -21.71
C ILE A 55 7.60 11.08 -22.41
N ILE A 56 6.99 10.15 -21.69
CA ILE A 56 6.17 9.06 -22.27
C ILE A 56 4.72 9.49 -22.54
N ALA A 57 4.18 10.45 -21.79
CA ALA A 57 2.81 10.94 -21.99
C ALA A 57 2.49 11.34 -23.45
N PRO A 58 3.38 12.05 -24.17
CA PRO A 58 3.22 12.29 -25.61
C PRO A 58 3.14 11.02 -26.47
N PHE A 59 3.90 9.97 -26.15
CA PHE A 59 3.96 8.72 -26.93
C PHE A 59 2.70 7.88 -26.80
N GLY A 60 1.94 7.99 -25.70
CA GLY A 60 0.68 7.29 -25.52
C GLY A 60 -0.33 7.60 -26.63
N GLY A 61 -0.50 8.88 -26.97
CA GLY A 61 -1.42 9.32 -28.03
C GLY A 61 -0.98 8.89 -29.43
N PHE A 62 0.34 8.84 -29.69
CA PHE A 62 0.87 8.33 -30.96
C PHE A 62 0.65 6.83 -31.13
N PHE A 63 0.80 6.05 -30.05
CA PHE A 63 0.63 4.60 -30.10
C PHE A 63 -0.81 4.19 -30.37
N ALA A 64 -1.78 4.89 -29.76
CA ALA A 64 -3.19 4.62 -30.02
C ALA A 64 -3.64 5.03 -31.42
N SER A 65 -3.08 6.11 -31.97
CA SER A 65 -3.31 6.50 -33.36
C SER A 65 -2.77 5.44 -34.34
N GLY A 66 -1.56 4.92 -34.10
CA GLY A 66 -0.93 3.87 -34.91
C GLY A 66 -1.62 2.51 -34.81
N PHE A 67 -2.01 2.10 -33.60
CA PHE A 67 -2.66 0.81 -33.35
C PHE A 67 -4.07 0.75 -33.98
N LYS A 68 -4.84 1.85 -33.90
CA LYS A 68 -6.13 1.99 -34.59
C LYS A 68 -5.98 1.84 -36.11
N ARG A 69 -4.85 2.26 -36.69
CA ARG A 69 -4.57 2.13 -38.13
C ARG A 69 -4.09 0.72 -38.52
N ALA A 70 -3.32 0.06 -37.65
CA ALA A 70 -2.74 -1.25 -37.91
C ALA A 70 -3.80 -2.37 -37.89
N PHE A 71 -4.79 -2.31 -37.00
CA PHE A 71 -5.77 -3.38 -36.87
C PHE A 71 -7.02 -3.23 -37.73
N LYS A 72 -7.29 -2.07 -38.35
CA LYS A 72 -8.49 -1.81 -39.19
C LYS A 72 -9.85 -2.18 -38.54
N ILE A 73 -9.86 -2.62 -37.29
CA ILE A 73 -11.06 -2.93 -36.49
C ILE A 73 -11.51 -1.61 -35.90
N LYS A 74 -12.60 -1.08 -36.46
CA LYS A 74 -13.20 0.19 -36.03
C LYS A 74 -14.08 0.02 -34.79
N ASP A 75 -14.36 -1.21 -34.38
CA ASP A 75 -15.51 -1.52 -33.52
C ASP A 75 -15.16 -2.42 -32.32
N LEU A 76 -14.16 -2.05 -31.52
CA LEU A 76 -14.12 -2.46 -30.10
C LEU A 76 -14.50 -1.29 -29.16
N GLY A 77 -15.03 -0.20 -29.74
CA GLY A 77 -15.42 1.02 -29.04
C GLY A 77 -16.93 1.26 -28.97
N ASP A 78 -17.77 0.34 -29.45
CA ASP A 78 -19.23 0.52 -29.46
C ASP A 78 -19.92 0.17 -28.12
N SER A 79 -19.17 -0.20 -27.08
CA SER A 79 -19.82 -0.52 -25.81
C SER A 79 -20.30 0.72 -25.04
N ILE A 80 -19.78 1.93 -25.31
CA ILE A 80 -20.26 3.18 -24.67
C ILE A 80 -20.06 4.39 -25.62
N PRO A 81 -21.10 4.89 -26.30
CA PRO A 81 -21.00 6.02 -27.22
C PRO A 81 -20.85 7.33 -26.43
N GLY A 82 -19.70 8.01 -26.58
CA GLY A 82 -19.47 9.35 -26.02
C GLY A 82 -18.27 9.50 -25.08
N HIS A 83 -17.61 8.41 -24.67
CA HIS A 83 -16.40 8.46 -23.83
C HIS A 83 -15.20 7.94 -24.60
N GLY A 84 -14.20 8.80 -24.86
CA GLY A 84 -13.01 8.48 -25.65
C GLY A 84 -12.36 7.15 -25.22
N GLY A 85 -12.03 6.32 -26.22
CA GLY A 85 -11.72 4.90 -26.06
C GLY A 85 -10.75 4.57 -24.92
N ILE A 86 -11.21 3.72 -24.00
CA ILE A 86 -10.46 3.17 -22.86
C ILE A 86 -9.13 2.56 -23.32
N THR A 87 -9.10 1.90 -24.48
CA THR A 87 -7.90 1.21 -25.01
C THR A 87 -6.70 2.15 -25.25
N ASP A 88 -6.95 3.42 -25.57
CA ASP A 88 -5.91 4.45 -25.74
C ASP A 88 -5.27 4.83 -24.40
N ARG A 89 -6.12 4.97 -23.37
CA ARG A 89 -5.71 5.29 -21.99
C ARG A 89 -4.99 4.12 -21.31
N MET A 90 -5.41 2.89 -21.61
CA MET A 90 -4.86 1.68 -20.98
C MET A 90 -3.44 1.35 -21.44
N ASN A 91 -3.06 1.65 -22.69
CA ASN A 91 -1.71 1.34 -23.18
C ASN A 91 -0.63 2.20 -22.49
N CYS A 92 -0.85 3.50 -22.38
CA CYS A 92 0.06 4.39 -21.68
C CYS A 92 0.12 4.06 -20.17
N LEU A 93 -1.05 3.76 -19.58
CA LEU A 93 -1.13 3.38 -18.17
C LEU A 93 -0.41 2.06 -17.88
N MET A 94 -0.50 1.07 -18.77
CA MET A 94 0.20 -0.21 -18.62
C MET A 94 1.73 -0.02 -18.68
N VAL A 95 2.23 0.78 -19.62
CA VAL A 95 3.67 1.09 -19.71
C VAL A 95 4.14 1.87 -18.48
N MET A 96 3.37 2.85 -18.03
CA MET A 96 3.64 3.59 -16.79
C MET A 96 3.65 2.69 -15.55
N ALA A 97 2.69 1.77 -15.45
CA ALA A 97 2.57 0.85 -14.31
C ALA A 97 3.75 -0.13 -14.26
N VAL A 98 4.13 -0.71 -15.40
CA VAL A 98 5.28 -1.62 -15.49
C VAL A 98 6.58 -0.89 -15.14
N PHE A 99 6.79 0.31 -15.69
CA PHE A 99 7.98 1.11 -15.35
C PHE A 99 8.02 1.47 -13.88
N THR A 100 6.92 1.99 -13.32
CA THR A 100 6.85 2.37 -11.90
C THR A 100 7.06 1.17 -10.99
N TYR A 101 6.56 -0.01 -11.36
CA TYR A 101 6.79 -1.25 -10.62
C TYR A 101 8.27 -1.66 -10.62
N ILE A 102 8.91 -1.69 -11.79
CA ILE A 102 10.34 -2.03 -11.92
C ILE A 102 11.21 -1.01 -11.20
N TYR A 103 10.90 0.28 -11.36
CA TYR A 103 11.60 1.38 -10.71
C TYR A 103 11.47 1.29 -9.19
N HIS A 104 10.25 1.04 -8.68
CA HIS A 104 10.03 0.81 -7.26
C HIS A 104 10.87 -0.38 -6.79
N GLN A 105 10.83 -1.53 -7.47
CA GLN A 105 11.60 -2.70 -7.06
C GLN A 105 13.12 -2.52 -7.12
N SER A 106 13.62 -1.71 -8.06
CA SER A 106 15.06 -1.55 -8.28
C SER A 106 15.68 -0.46 -7.40
N PHE A 107 14.94 0.61 -7.10
CA PHE A 107 15.46 1.79 -6.42
C PHE A 107 14.84 2.05 -5.04
N VAL A 108 13.59 1.64 -4.80
CA VAL A 108 12.85 1.88 -3.54
C VAL A 108 12.76 0.60 -2.71
N GLY A 109 12.59 -0.55 -3.38
CA GLY A 109 12.64 -1.89 -2.84
C GLY A 109 14.06 -2.19 -2.41
N GLN A 110 14.32 -1.97 -1.13
CA GLN A 110 15.48 -2.53 -0.46
C GLN A 110 15.53 -4.03 -0.77
N ASN A 111 16.72 -4.55 -1.11
CA ASN A 111 16.99 -5.98 -1.26
C ASN A 111 16.18 -6.74 -0.22
N TYR A 112 15.31 -7.66 -0.65
CA TYR A 112 14.49 -8.47 0.25
C TYR A 112 15.41 -9.27 1.18
N SER A 113 15.82 -8.65 2.28
CA SER A 113 16.61 -9.31 3.31
C SER A 113 15.72 -10.35 3.94
N VAL A 114 16.31 -11.48 4.30
CA VAL A 114 15.61 -12.59 4.97
C VAL A 114 14.88 -12.08 6.21
N GLU A 115 15.38 -11.02 6.84
CA GLU A 115 14.79 -10.31 7.98
C GLU A 115 13.41 -9.70 7.67
N MET A 116 13.18 -9.13 6.48
CA MET A 116 11.86 -8.57 6.11
C MET A 116 10.83 -9.68 5.86
N ILE A 117 11.27 -10.80 5.28
CA ILE A 117 10.42 -11.97 5.10
C ILE A 117 10.09 -12.57 6.47
N LEU A 118 11.08 -12.69 7.35
CA LEU A 118 10.91 -13.13 8.73
C LEU A 118 10.00 -12.20 9.53
N ASP A 119 10.10 -10.89 9.37
CA ASP A 119 9.26 -9.91 10.06
C ASP A 119 7.80 -9.99 9.58
N GLN A 120 7.60 -10.10 8.26
CA GLN A 120 6.26 -10.31 7.69
C GLN A 120 5.64 -11.63 8.15
N VAL A 121 6.42 -12.72 8.21
CA VAL A 121 5.98 -14.02 8.72
C VAL A 121 5.69 -13.94 10.22
N SER A 122 6.56 -13.29 11.00
CA SER A 122 6.40 -13.10 12.45
C SER A 122 5.12 -12.33 12.79
N ILE A 123 4.89 -11.19 12.12
CA ILE A 123 3.69 -10.37 12.26
C ILE A 123 2.43 -11.16 11.88
N SER A 124 2.49 -11.89 10.77
CA SER A 124 1.39 -12.74 10.30
C SER A 124 1.05 -13.81 11.35
N THR A 125 2.05 -14.54 11.84
CA THR A 125 1.88 -15.58 12.85
C THR A 125 1.29 -15.02 14.14
N SER A 126 1.80 -13.90 14.68
CA SER A 126 1.24 -13.27 15.89
C SER A 126 -0.22 -12.83 15.72
N CYS A 127 -0.60 -12.32 14.54
CA CYS A 127 -1.98 -11.95 14.24
C CYS A 127 -2.91 -13.18 14.20
N TYR A 128 -2.48 -14.26 13.56
CA TYR A 128 -3.22 -15.53 13.53
C TYR A 128 -3.42 -16.11 14.94
N GLU A 129 -2.38 -16.11 15.77
CA GLU A 129 -2.48 -16.59 17.16
C GLU A 129 -3.48 -15.78 17.98
N TYR A 130 -3.45 -14.45 17.87
CA TYR A 130 -4.41 -13.58 18.53
C TYR A 130 -5.86 -13.85 18.08
N GLN A 131 -6.07 -13.98 16.76
CA GLN A 131 -7.38 -14.29 16.20
C GLN A 131 -7.87 -15.67 16.64
N PHE A 132 -6.99 -16.67 16.69
CA PHE A 132 -7.29 -18.01 17.17
C PHE A 132 -7.67 -18.00 18.66
N TYR A 133 -6.88 -17.34 19.51
CA TYR A 133 -7.18 -17.19 20.94
C TYR A 133 -8.55 -16.52 21.18
N LYS A 134 -8.86 -15.46 20.43
CA LYS A 134 -10.14 -14.76 20.53
C LYS A 134 -11.31 -15.67 20.16
N ARG A 135 -11.18 -16.48 19.10
CA ARG A 135 -12.19 -17.49 18.74
C ARG A 135 -12.34 -18.53 19.83
N LEU A 136 -11.24 -19.07 20.34
CA LEU A 136 -11.26 -20.07 21.41
C LEU A 136 -11.99 -19.55 22.65
N ASN A 137 -11.69 -18.32 23.08
CA ASN A 137 -12.33 -17.69 24.23
C ASN A 137 -13.85 -17.54 24.02
N ILE A 138 -14.28 -17.13 22.83
CA ILE A 138 -15.72 -17.07 22.50
C ILE A 138 -16.37 -18.46 22.58
N TYR A 139 -15.71 -19.50 22.06
CA TYR A 139 -16.22 -20.88 22.15
C TYR A 139 -16.33 -21.35 23.59
N TRP A 140 -15.30 -21.13 24.41
CA TRP A 140 -15.32 -21.47 25.85
C TRP A 140 -16.42 -20.72 26.60
N LYS A 141 -16.59 -19.43 26.33
CA LYS A 141 -17.64 -18.61 26.93
C LYS A 141 -19.03 -19.10 26.53
N LYS A 142 -19.24 -19.46 25.26
CA LYS A 142 -20.50 -20.07 24.78
C LYS A 142 -20.76 -21.41 25.47
N ARG A 143 -19.75 -22.30 25.54
CA ARG A 143 -19.89 -23.61 26.20
C ARG A 143 -20.25 -23.46 27.69
N ALA A 144 -19.58 -22.56 28.41
CA ALA A 144 -19.90 -22.27 29.80
C ALA A 144 -21.35 -21.75 29.96
N LEU A 145 -21.82 -20.92 29.02
CA LEU A 145 -23.20 -20.44 29.00
C LEU A 145 -24.19 -21.60 28.78
N TYR A 146 -23.93 -22.50 27.84
CA TYR A 146 -24.78 -23.68 27.60
C TYR A 146 -24.85 -24.61 28.80
N LEU A 147 -23.73 -24.85 29.49
CA LEU A 147 -23.70 -25.65 30.71
C LEU A 147 -24.52 -25.00 31.84
N LYS A 148 -24.37 -23.68 32.03
CA LYS A 148 -25.21 -22.94 32.99
C LYS A 148 -26.69 -22.99 32.64
N LEU A 149 -27.05 -22.81 31.36
CA LEU A 149 -28.43 -22.92 30.88
C LEU A 149 -29.00 -24.32 31.08
N GLY A 150 -28.21 -25.37 30.81
CA GLY A 150 -28.60 -26.76 31.07
C GLY A 150 -28.87 -27.01 32.54
N GLN A 151 -28.02 -26.47 33.43
CA GLN A 151 -28.23 -26.56 34.88
C GLN A 151 -29.50 -25.83 35.32
N ILE A 152 -29.76 -24.61 34.83
CA ILE A 152 -31.00 -23.86 35.11
C ILE A 152 -32.24 -24.61 34.60
N PHE A 153 -32.16 -25.27 33.44
CA PHE A 153 -33.28 -26.03 32.88
C PHE A 153 -33.57 -27.28 33.70
N LEU A 154 -32.53 -27.99 34.14
CA LEU A 154 -32.66 -29.13 35.05
C LEU A 154 -33.22 -28.71 36.41
N ASP A 155 -32.74 -27.60 36.98
CA ASP A 155 -33.25 -27.03 38.22
C ASP A 155 -34.72 -26.61 38.11
N ARG A 156 -35.17 -26.10 36.95
CA ARG A 156 -36.60 -25.77 36.71
C ARG A 156 -37.50 -26.99 36.42
N GLN A 157 -36.95 -28.08 35.88
CA GLN A 157 -37.72 -29.29 35.56
C GLN A 157 -37.87 -30.23 36.76
N PHE A 158 -36.83 -30.32 37.60
CA PHE A 158 -36.79 -31.20 38.77
C PHE A 158 -36.93 -30.47 40.11
N GLY A 159 -36.87 -29.14 40.12
CA GLY A 159 -37.38 -28.33 41.23
C GLY A 159 -38.89 -28.18 41.10
N GLN A 160 -39.66 -29.10 41.68
CA GLN A 160 -41.08 -28.93 42.00
C GLN A 160 -41.26 -28.79 43.51
N PRO A 161 -42.39 -28.25 44.02
CA PRO A 161 -43.22 -27.13 43.56
C PRO A 161 -42.87 -25.80 44.27
#